data_AF-A0A132B2L1-F1
#
_entry.id   AF-A0A132B2L1-F1
#
_cell.length_a   1.000
_cell.length_b   1.000
_cell.length_c   1.000
_cell.angle_alpha   90.00
_cell.angle_beta   90.00
_cell.angle_gamma   90.00
#
_symmetry.space_group_name_H-M   'P 1'
#
loop_
_entity.id
_entity.type
_entity.pdbx_description
1 polymer ?
#
loop_
_entity_poly.entity_id
_entity_poly.type
_entity_poly.pdbx_seq_one_letter_code
_entity_poly.pdbx_strand_id
1 'polypeptide(L)'
;MGVEHSKHENSTRPPPYTTTSRSTLPAAKLRQYPEIRATDVPDWKWNNTQCQEWLTIAIMEFCGRNEQVAQRKAREFLRGGFAPMLYAASYRVWQSYLGRQDAPAIYSYLMAHKSAAVPSGTYLTTYAIPTKDGYYS
;
A
#
# COMPACT_ATOMS: atom_id res chain seq x y z
N MET A 1 29.90 28.47 -65.20
CA MET A 1 29.64 29.22 -63.96
C MET A 1 28.38 28.62 -63.38
N GLY A 2 28.34 27.80 -62.34
CA GLY A 2 29.17 27.69 -61.14
C GLY A 2 28.30 28.05 -59.93
N VAL A 3 27.90 27.02 -59.14
CA VAL A 3 27.70 26.92 -57.65
C VAL A 3 27.01 28.08 -56.89
N GLU A 4 26.31 27.98 -55.75
CA GLU A 4 25.78 27.00 -54.78
C GLU A 4 24.87 27.84 -53.83
N HIS A 5 23.66 27.42 -53.49
CA HIS A 5 23.24 26.90 -52.17
C HIS A 5 23.99 27.41 -50.90
N SER A 6 23.29 28.16 -50.02
CA SER A 6 23.21 27.99 -48.54
C SER A 6 22.89 29.32 -47.84
N LYS A 7 21.73 29.41 -47.16
CA LYS A 7 21.47 29.20 -45.71
C LYS A 7 21.93 30.36 -44.81
N HIS A 8 20.96 30.96 -44.14
CA HIS A 8 20.93 31.12 -42.68
C HIS A 8 19.45 31.13 -42.29
N GLU A 9 18.95 30.07 -41.64
CA GLU A 9 18.63 30.07 -40.19
C GLU A 9 17.70 31.22 -39.80
N ASN A 10 16.47 30.96 -39.36
CA ASN A 10 16.29 30.37 -38.03
C ASN A 10 14.95 29.62 -37.90
N SER A 11 15.08 28.41 -37.36
CA SER A 11 14.10 27.39 -36.99
C SER A 11 12.78 27.93 -36.43
N THR A 12 11.64 27.54 -36.99
CA THR A 12 10.92 26.29 -36.69
C THR A 12 10.63 26.11 -35.19
N ARG A 13 9.42 26.49 -34.77
CA ARG A 13 8.78 25.88 -33.59
C ARG A 13 8.20 24.52 -33.98
N PRO A 14 8.26 23.56 -33.06
CA PRO A 14 7.02 23.20 -32.36
C PRO A 14 7.18 23.23 -30.83
N PRO A 15 6.06 23.31 -30.06
CA PRO A 15 6.06 23.26 -28.58
C PRO A 15 6.20 21.78 -28.14
N PRO A 16 5.97 21.34 -26.88
CA PRO A 16 5.96 21.94 -25.54
C PRO A 16 6.87 21.16 -24.56
N TYR A 17 7.51 21.81 -23.59
CA TYR A 17 7.97 21.09 -22.39
C TYR A 17 7.50 21.84 -21.15
N THR A 18 6.53 21.22 -20.51
CA THR A 18 6.16 21.42 -19.12
C THR A 18 7.42 21.40 -18.28
N THR A 19 7.87 22.57 -17.83
CA THR A 19 8.73 22.64 -16.65
C THR A 19 7.94 21.93 -15.56
N THR A 20 8.42 20.75 -15.18
CA THR A 20 7.93 19.98 -14.05
C THR A 20 8.07 20.88 -12.84
N SER A 21 7.02 21.63 -12.53
CA SER A 21 6.80 22.16 -11.19
C SER A 21 6.75 20.92 -10.33
N ARG A 22 7.90 20.63 -9.71
CA ARG A 22 8.03 19.70 -8.61
C ARG A 22 6.95 20.12 -7.64
N SER A 23 5.84 19.39 -7.65
CA SER A 23 4.82 19.52 -6.63
C SER A 23 5.52 19.11 -5.35
N THR A 24 6.13 20.07 -4.67
CA THR A 24 6.29 20.02 -3.24
C THR A 24 4.86 20.01 -2.71
N LEU A 25 4.26 18.81 -2.68
CA LEU A 25 3.09 18.55 -1.87
C LEU A 25 3.41 19.15 -0.50
N PRO A 26 2.61 20.11 -0.01
CA PRO A 26 2.87 20.68 1.29
C PRO A 26 2.79 19.53 2.29
N ALA A 27 3.90 19.28 2.99
CA ALA A 27 4.00 18.40 4.15
C ALA A 27 3.20 19.00 5.32
N ALA A 28 1.93 19.30 5.09
CA ALA A 28 1.06 19.98 6.02
C ALA A 28 0.08 18.96 6.59
N LYS A 29 0.32 18.64 7.87
CA LYS A 29 -0.52 17.88 8.80
C LYS A 29 -0.50 16.36 8.69
N LEU A 30 0.69 15.77 8.83
CA LEU A 30 0.75 14.55 9.63
C LEU A 30 0.72 15.01 11.09
N ARG A 31 -0.42 14.81 11.76
CA ARG A 31 -0.47 14.82 13.23
C ARG A 31 0.68 13.92 13.70
N GLN A 32 1.50 14.41 14.63
CA GLN A 32 2.55 13.63 15.30
C GLN A 32 1.90 12.47 16.06
N TYR A 33 1.50 11.43 15.34
CA TYR A 33 1.41 10.10 15.90
C TYR A 33 2.86 9.62 16.10
N PRO A 34 3.14 8.80 17.13
CA PRO A 34 4.42 8.12 17.21
C PRO A 34 4.68 7.43 15.86
N GLU A 35 5.91 7.55 15.38
CA GLU A 35 6.34 6.96 14.11
C GLU A 35 5.99 5.47 14.09
N ILE A 36 5.10 5.07 13.17
CA ILE A 36 4.66 3.68 13.03
C ILE A 36 5.79 2.88 12.40
N ARG A 37 6.11 1.71 12.96
CA ARG A 37 7.16 0.80 12.49
C ARG A 37 6.56 -0.53 12.01
N ALA A 38 7.27 -1.27 11.15
CA ALA A 38 6.80 -2.60 10.72
C ALA A 38 6.64 -3.57 11.90
N THR A 39 7.50 -3.42 12.92
CA THR A 39 7.50 -4.20 14.16
C THR A 39 6.47 -3.73 15.17
N ASP A 40 5.72 -2.66 14.88
CA ASP A 40 4.57 -2.35 15.72
C ASP A 40 3.49 -3.41 15.49
N VAL A 41 2.68 -3.64 16.52
CA VAL A 41 1.53 -4.52 16.44
C VAL A 41 0.31 -3.64 16.24
N PRO A 42 -0.41 -3.70 15.10
CA PRO A 42 -1.57 -2.87 14.87
C PRO A 42 -2.61 -3.06 15.96
N ASP A 43 -2.87 -2.00 16.74
CA ASP A 43 -3.91 -2.05 17.76
C ASP A 43 -5.28 -2.14 17.06
N TRP A 44 -6.18 -2.94 17.63
CA TRP A 44 -7.57 -3.02 17.18
C TRP A 44 -8.27 -1.65 17.07
N LYS A 45 -7.84 -0.66 17.86
CA LYS A 45 -8.37 0.71 17.89
C LYS A 45 -7.77 1.63 16.82
N TRP A 46 -6.77 1.19 16.06
CA TRP A 46 -6.17 2.02 15.02
C TRP A 46 -7.20 2.41 13.96
N ASN A 47 -7.08 3.63 13.46
CA ASN A 47 -7.90 4.06 12.34
C ASN A 47 -7.37 3.45 11.03
N ASN A 48 -8.17 3.58 9.96
CA ASN A 48 -7.82 3.04 8.64
C ASN A 48 -6.49 3.61 8.12
N THR A 49 -6.22 4.89 8.32
CA THR A 49 -4.96 5.54 7.89
C THR A 49 -3.75 4.94 8.59
N GLN A 50 -3.80 4.76 9.91
CA GLN A 50 -2.71 4.13 10.67
C GLN A 50 -2.47 2.68 10.23
N CYS A 51 -3.55 1.94 9.93
CA CYS A 51 -3.42 0.57 9.41
C CYS A 51 -2.84 0.50 8.00
N GLN A 52 -3.22 1.45 7.14
CA GLN A 52 -2.66 1.56 5.79
C GLN A 52 -1.17 1.93 5.83
N GLU A 53 -0.81 2.85 6.72
CA GLU A 53 0.58 3.26 6.94
C GLU A 53 1.41 2.10 7.44
N TRP A 54 0.98 1.42 8.50
CA TRP A 54 1.65 0.22 9.00
C TRP A 54 1.79 -0.87 7.94
N LEU A 55 0.70 -1.19 7.22
CA LEU A 55 0.72 -2.25 6.21
C LEU A 55 1.66 -1.87 5.05
N THR A 56 1.76 -0.58 4.70
CA THR A 56 2.73 -0.10 3.72
C THR A 56 4.15 -0.37 4.20
N ILE A 57 4.47 0.01 5.44
CA ILE A 57 5.81 -0.17 6.02
C ILE A 57 6.14 -1.66 6.16
N ALA A 58 5.21 -2.49 6.63
CA ALA A 58 5.36 -3.93 6.74
C ALA A 58 5.62 -4.60 5.37
N ILE A 59 4.93 -4.18 4.31
CA ILE A 59 5.17 -4.69 2.94
C ILE A 59 6.55 -4.27 2.43
N MET A 60 7.03 -3.08 2.77
CA MET A 60 8.36 -2.63 2.40
C MET A 60 9.44 -3.43 3.13
N GLU A 61 9.34 -3.55 4.45
CA GLU A 61 10.38 -4.17 5.28
C GLU A 61 10.36 -5.70 5.23
N PHE A 62 9.19 -6.33 5.38
CA PHE A 62 9.10 -7.79 5.42
C PHE A 62 9.13 -8.43 4.03
N CYS A 63 8.72 -7.71 2.98
CA CYS A 63 8.61 -8.26 1.64
C CYS A 63 9.57 -7.60 0.63
N GLY A 64 10.36 -6.60 1.04
CA GLY A 64 11.35 -5.93 0.17
C GLY A 64 10.72 -5.21 -1.02
N ARG A 65 9.46 -4.77 -0.91
CA ARG A 65 8.76 -4.07 -2.00
C ARG A 65 9.04 -2.58 -1.93
N ASN A 66 8.98 -1.90 -3.08
CA ASN A 66 9.07 -0.45 -3.11
C ASN A 66 7.80 0.22 -2.56
N GLU A 67 7.94 1.47 -2.13
CA GLU A 67 6.87 2.25 -1.49
C GLU A 67 5.60 2.35 -2.34
N GLN A 68 5.71 2.61 -3.65
CA GLN A 68 4.53 2.76 -4.52
C GLN A 68 3.72 1.47 -4.60
N VAL A 69 4.39 0.31 -4.71
CA VAL A 69 3.74 -1.01 -4.72
C VAL A 69 3.12 -1.30 -3.36
N ALA A 70 3.82 -0.99 -2.27
CA ALA A 70 3.34 -1.20 -0.91
C ALA A 70 2.09 -0.37 -0.61
N GLN A 71 2.12 0.94 -0.90
CA GLN A 71 0.97 1.84 -0.71
C GLN A 71 -0.25 1.41 -1.53
N ARG A 72 -0.05 0.94 -2.76
CA ARG A 72 -1.15 0.43 -3.59
C ARG A 72 -1.77 -0.82 -2.95
N LYS A 73 -0.96 -1.81 -2.58
CA LYS A 73 -1.43 -3.05 -1.96
C LYS A 73 -2.12 -2.80 -0.62
N ALA A 74 -1.58 -1.93 0.22
CA ALA A 74 -2.17 -1.56 1.49
C ALA A 74 -3.55 -0.90 1.33
N ARG A 75 -3.67 0.05 0.39
CA ARG A 75 -4.95 0.69 0.05
C ARG A 75 -5.97 -0.29 -0.52
N GLU A 76 -5.54 -1.22 -1.38
CA GLU A 76 -6.44 -2.24 -1.94
C GLU A 76 -6.95 -3.21 -0.88
N PHE A 77 -6.07 -3.67 0.01
CA PHE A 77 -6.45 -4.56 1.11
C PHE A 77 -7.45 -3.89 2.06
N LEU A 78 -7.23 -2.61 2.40
CA LEU A 78 -8.05 -1.85 3.35
C LEU A 78 -9.16 -1.02 2.69
N ARG A 79 -9.46 -1.24 1.39
CA ARG A 79 -10.38 -0.41 0.58
C ARG A 79 -11.81 -0.36 1.13
N GLY A 80 -12.21 -1.32 1.95
CA GLY A 80 -13.53 -1.38 2.60
C GLY A 80 -13.47 -1.82 4.06
N GLY A 81 -12.31 -1.65 4.71
CA GLY A 81 -12.05 -2.22 6.03
C GLY A 81 -11.59 -1.24 7.09
N PHE A 82 -11.58 -1.70 8.32
CA PHE A 82 -11.03 -1.01 9.50
C PHE A 82 -9.90 -1.87 10.10
N ALA A 83 -9.15 -1.39 11.09
CA ALA A 83 -8.11 -2.16 11.80
C ALA A 83 -8.44 -3.65 12.08
N PRO A 84 -9.67 -3.99 12.52
CA PRO A 84 -10.16 -5.37 12.62
C PRO A 84 -9.83 -6.31 11.46
N MET A 85 -9.81 -5.76 10.26
CA MET A 85 -9.63 -6.49 9.02
C MET A 85 -8.27 -7.18 8.95
N LEU A 86 -7.22 -6.59 9.53
CA LEU A 86 -5.88 -7.18 9.56
C LEU A 86 -5.88 -8.54 10.29
N TYR A 87 -6.70 -8.69 11.32
CA TYR A 87 -6.78 -9.92 12.13
C TYR A 87 -7.93 -10.85 11.76
N ALA A 88 -8.97 -10.33 11.09
CA ALA A 88 -10.15 -11.09 10.66
C ALA A 88 -10.02 -11.64 9.23
N ALA A 89 -9.12 -11.11 8.40
CA ALA A 89 -8.88 -11.63 7.06
C ALA A 89 -8.27 -13.04 7.11
N SER A 90 -8.89 -13.99 6.42
CA SER A 90 -8.30 -15.31 6.25
C SER A 90 -6.99 -15.26 5.44
N TYR A 91 -6.13 -16.25 5.60
CA TYR A 91 -4.87 -16.32 4.85
C TYR A 91 -5.06 -16.27 3.32
N ARG A 92 -6.16 -16.84 2.79
CA ARG A 92 -6.50 -16.75 1.36
C ARG A 92 -6.74 -15.32 0.91
N VAL A 93 -7.37 -14.49 1.75
CA VAL A 93 -7.56 -13.06 1.49
C VAL A 93 -6.22 -12.33 1.47
N TRP A 94 -5.34 -12.64 2.42
CA TRP A 94 -3.98 -12.10 2.39
C TRP A 94 -3.24 -12.45 1.09
N GLN A 95 -3.35 -13.70 0.64
CA GLN A 95 -2.75 -14.15 -0.63
C GLN A 95 -3.36 -13.46 -1.86
N SER A 96 -4.66 -13.14 -1.88
CA SER A 96 -5.27 -12.49 -3.04
C SER A 96 -4.79 -11.06 -3.24
N TYR A 97 -4.45 -10.34 -2.16
CA TYR A 97 -3.96 -8.95 -2.23
C TYR A 97 -2.44 -8.86 -2.32
N LEU A 98 -1.74 -9.60 -1.47
CA LEU A 98 -0.28 -9.51 -1.39
C LEU A 98 0.41 -10.48 -2.36
N GLY A 99 -0.24 -11.57 -2.72
CA GLY A 99 0.35 -12.66 -3.49
C GLY A 99 0.92 -13.75 -2.58
N ARG A 100 1.20 -14.93 -3.16
CA ARG A 100 1.68 -16.11 -2.42
C ARG A 100 3.05 -15.92 -1.77
N GLN A 101 3.87 -15.03 -2.32
CA GLN A 101 5.22 -14.76 -1.81
C GLN A 101 5.21 -13.85 -0.58
N ASP A 102 4.37 -12.80 -0.58
CA ASP A 102 4.43 -11.73 0.41
C ASP A 102 3.47 -11.97 1.58
N ALA A 103 2.32 -12.61 1.33
CA ALA A 103 1.31 -12.89 2.33
C ALA A 103 1.81 -13.68 3.57
N PRO A 104 2.64 -14.73 3.46
CA PRO A 104 3.08 -15.51 4.62
C PRO A 104 3.81 -14.66 5.67
N ALA A 105 4.67 -13.73 5.25
CA ALA A 105 5.51 -12.95 6.16
C ALA A 105 4.66 -12.06 7.08
N ILE A 106 3.73 -11.29 6.49
CA ILE A 106 2.88 -10.37 7.24
C ILE A 106 1.79 -11.13 8.03
N TYR A 107 1.19 -12.16 7.43
CA TYR A 107 0.14 -12.93 8.10
C TYR A 107 0.65 -13.66 9.34
N SER A 108 1.79 -14.35 9.24
CA SER A 108 2.38 -15.06 10.38
C SER A 108 2.77 -14.09 11.50
N TYR A 109 3.34 -12.93 11.15
CA TYR A 109 3.65 -11.88 12.11
C TYR A 109 2.40 -11.42 12.89
N LEU A 110 1.31 -11.10 12.19
CA LEU A 110 0.06 -10.67 12.84
C LEU A 110 -0.55 -11.77 13.71
N MET A 111 -0.57 -13.02 13.25
CA MET A 111 -1.14 -14.12 14.01
C MET A 111 -0.33 -14.43 15.28
N ALA A 112 0.99 -14.30 15.23
CA ALA A 112 1.86 -14.47 16.39
C ALA A 112 1.61 -13.40 17.48
N HIS A 113 1.17 -12.20 17.10
CA HIS A 113 0.94 -11.08 18.02
C HIS A 113 -0.54 -10.79 18.31
N LYS A 114 -1.45 -11.61 17.79
CA LYS A 114 -2.91 -11.38 17.87
C LYS A 114 -3.41 -11.21 19.31
N SER A 115 -2.89 -12.00 20.25
CA SER A 115 -3.29 -11.93 21.67
C SER A 115 -2.91 -10.62 22.35
N ALA A 116 -1.87 -9.94 21.88
CA ALA A 116 -1.46 -8.62 22.39
C ALA A 116 -2.29 -7.48 21.77
N ALA A 117 -2.81 -7.68 20.56
CA ALA A 117 -3.53 -6.67 19.79
C ALA A 117 -5.05 -6.68 19.99
N VAL A 118 -5.62 -7.85 20.26
CA VAL A 118 -7.07 -8.08 20.29
C VAL A 118 -7.51 -8.40 21.72
N PRO A 119 -8.40 -7.60 22.34
CA PRO A 119 -8.87 -7.85 23.69
C PRO A 119 -9.52 -9.23 23.84
N SER A 120 -9.21 -9.92 24.93
CA SER A 120 -9.82 -11.20 25.29
C SER A 120 -11.35 -11.09 25.35
N GLY A 121 -12.06 -12.05 24.75
CA GLY A 121 -13.53 -12.02 24.64
C GLY A 121 -14.08 -11.30 23.40
N THR A 122 -13.22 -10.71 22.56
CA THR A 122 -13.62 -10.16 21.27
C THR A 122 -13.73 -11.28 20.22
N TYR A 123 -14.91 -11.48 19.66
CA TYR A 123 -15.13 -12.45 18.59
C TYR A 123 -14.77 -11.84 17.23
N LEU A 124 -13.72 -12.37 16.60
CA LEU A 124 -13.38 -12.04 15.22
C LEU A 124 -14.04 -13.03 14.29
N THR A 125 -15.11 -12.60 13.61
CA THR A 125 -15.64 -13.39 12.51
C THR A 125 -14.65 -13.33 11.36
N THR A 126 -14.02 -14.46 11.08
CA THR A 126 -13.11 -14.57 9.94
C THR A 126 -13.91 -14.38 8.67
N TYR A 127 -13.48 -13.48 7.79
CA TYR A 127 -14.13 -13.31 6.50
C TYR A 127 -13.23 -13.85 5.38
N ALA A 128 -13.90 -14.36 4.34
CA ALA A 128 -13.30 -14.78 3.10
C ALA A 128 -13.86 -13.89 1.99
N ILE A 129 -13.08 -13.69 0.92
CA ILE A 129 -13.65 -13.12 -0.31
C ILE A 129 -14.63 -14.16 -0.84
N PRO A 130 -15.92 -13.83 -1.04
CA PRO A 130 -16.83 -14.73 -1.71
C PRO A 130 -16.30 -14.95 -3.12
N THR A 131 -15.90 -16.18 -3.41
CA THR A 131 -15.66 -16.59 -4.79
C THR A 131 -17.00 -16.51 -5.51
N LYS A 132 -17.02 -15.96 -6.73
CA LYS A 132 -18.24 -15.93 -7.56
C LYS A 132 -18.81 -17.34 -7.80
N ASP A 133 -17.99 -18.36 -7.59
CA ASP A 133 -18.41 -19.75 -7.49
C ASP A 133 -18.59 -20.08 -6.00
N GLY A 134 -19.81 -19.89 -5.51
CA GLY A 134 -20.18 -20.32 -4.18
C GLY A 134 -20.27 -21.83 -4.13
N TYR A 135 -19.24 -22.52 -3.64
CA TYR A 135 -19.37 -23.83 -3.01
C TYR A 135 -18.23 -24.02 -2.00
N TYR A 136 -18.60 -24.20 -0.74
CA TYR A 136 -17.76 -24.91 0.23
C TYR A 136 -17.67 -26.37 -0.22
N SER A 137 -16.46 -26.93 -0.23
CA SER A 137 -16.20 -28.37 -0.20
C SER A 137 -15.26 -28.64 0.96
#